data_AF-A0A496UQM0-F1
#
_entry.id   AF-A0A496UQM0-F1
#
_cell.length_a   1.000
_cell.length_b   1.000
_cell.length_c   1.000
_cell.angle_alpha   90.00
_cell.angle_beta   90.00
_cell.angle_gamma   90.00
#
_symmetry.space_group_name_H-M   'P 1'
#
loop_
_entity.id
_entity.type
_entity.pdbx_description
1 polymer ?
#
loop_
_entity_poly.entity_id
_entity_poly.type
_entity_poly.pdbx_seq_one_letter_code
_entity_poly.pdbx_strand_id
1 'polypeptide(L)' 'MIRAMGTAASGMKAQQLNIDTIANNLANVNTTGFKKSHAEFQDLLYEKVVPGGQVDAEGRARPTMV' A
#
# COMPACT_ATOMS: atom_id res chain seq x y z
N MET A 1 9.14 9.50 -10.63
CA MET A 1 9.92 9.81 -9.41
C MET A 1 9.04 9.91 -8.17
N ILE A 2 8.13 10.89 -8.06
CA ILE A 2 7.29 11.11 -6.86
C ILE A 2 6.45 9.88 -6.46
N ARG A 3 5.78 9.22 -7.43
CA ARG A 3 4.99 8.00 -7.16
C ARG A 3 5.83 6.86 -6.58
N ALA A 4 7.01 6.61 -7.15
CA ALA A 4 7.93 5.57 -6.67
C ALA A 4 8.45 5.85 -5.25
N MET A 5 8.76 7.12 -4.94
CA MET A 5 9.15 7.51 -3.58
C MET A 5 7.99 7.35 -2.58
N GLY A 6 6.76 7.66 -2.99
CA GLY A 6 5.56 7.43 -2.18
C GLY A 6 5.35 5.96 -1.85
N THR A 7 5.51 5.07 -2.84
CA THR A 7 5.44 3.61 -2.64
C THR A 7 6.58 3.08 -1.77
N ALA A 8 7.81 3.58 -1.95
CA ALA A 8 8.95 3.20 -1.12
C ALA A 8 8.75 3.66 0.34
N ALA A 9 8.26 4.87 0.55
CA ALA A 9 7.97 5.41 1.89
C ALA A 9 6.83 4.64 2.59
N SER A 10 5.75 4.30 1.88
CA SER A 10 4.67 3.48 2.44
C SER A 10 5.15 2.07 2.80
N GLY A 11 5.98 1.46 1.94
CA GLY A 11 6.63 0.18 2.21
C GLY A 11 7.54 0.21 3.44
N MET A 12 8.40 1.23 3.58
CA MET A 12 9.25 1.38 4.76
C MET A 12 8.43 1.56 6.04
N LYS A 13 7.35 2.35 5.99
CA LYS A 13 6.47 2.55 7.15
C LYS A 13 5.76 1.25 7.55
N ALA A 14 5.33 0.46 6.56
CA ALA A 14 4.75 -0.86 6.80
C ALA A 14 5.76 -1.81 7.48
N GLN A 15 7.02 -1.81 7.02
CA GLN A 15 8.08 -2.61 7.64
C GLN A 15 8.38 -2.16 9.07
N GLN A 16 8.44 -0.85 9.32
CA GLN A 16 8.63 -0.32 10.68
C GLN A 16 7.51 -0.79 11.62
N LEU A 17 6.24 -0.68 11.21
CA LEU A 17 5.09 -1.13 11.99
C LEU A 17 5.18 -2.64 12.33
N ASN A 18 5.60 -3.45 11.36
CA ASN A 18 5.77 -4.88 11.56
C ASN A 18 6.86 -5.17 12.61
N ILE A 19 8.01 -4.51 12.49
CA ILE A 19 9.11 -4.65 13.44
C ILE A 19 8.67 -4.22 14.84
N ASP A 20 7.98 -3.09 14.96
CA ASP A 20 7.49 -2.59 16.25
C ASP A 20 6.51 -3.57 16.91
N THR A 21 5.62 -4.17 16.11
CA THR A 21 4.68 -5.20 16.58
C THR A 21 5.40 -6.46 17.05
N ILE A 22 6.40 -6.93 16.30
CA ILE A 22 7.24 -8.07 16.68
C ILE A 22 8.02 -7.76 17.96
N ALA A 23 8.63 -6.58 18.05
CA ALA A 23 9.39 -6.14 19.21
C ALA A 23 8.51 -6.07 20.47
N ASN A 24 7.29 -5.52 20.35
CA ASN A 24 6.33 -5.48 21.46
C ASN A 24 5.94 -6.89 21.92
N ASN A 25 5.65 -7.80 20.98
CA ASN A 25 5.31 -9.17 21.31
C ASN A 25 6.48 -9.92 21.99
N LEU A 26 7.71 -9.70 21.51
CA LEU A 26 8.91 -10.33 22.06
C LEU A 26 9.20 -9.81 23.47
N ALA A 27 9.07 -8.50 23.69
CA ALA A 27 9.26 -7.88 25.00
C ALA A 27 8.27 -8.40 26.05
N ASN A 28 7.06 -8.80 25.65
CA ASN A 28 6.00 -9.25 26.55
C ASN A 28 5.77 -10.77 26.54
N VAL A 29 6.66 -11.56 25.95
CA VAL A 29 6.47 -13.02 25.81
C VAL A 29 6.32 -13.75 27.15
N ASN A 30 6.96 -13.24 28.21
CA ASN A 30 6.93 -13.83 29.55
C ASN A 30 5.89 -13.16 30.47
N THR A 31 5.13 -12.18 29.98
CA THR A 31 4.12 -11.48 30.76
C THR A 31 2.84 -12.32 30.81
N THR A 32 2.48 -12.79 32.01
CA THR A 32 1.27 -13.61 32.20
C THR A 32 0.01 -12.86 31.77
N GLY A 33 -0.81 -13.47 30.91
CA GLY A 33 -2.05 -12.88 30.42
C GLY A 33 -1.89 -11.96 29.19
N PHE A 34 -0.66 -11.77 28.68
CA PHE A 34 -0.42 -11.01 27.46
C PHE A 34 -1.06 -11.67 26.23
N LYS A 35 -1.61 -10.84 25.33
CA LYS A 35 -2.21 -11.26 24.06
C LYS A 35 -1.35 -10.75 22.91
N LYS A 36 -0.87 -11.67 22.09
CA LYS A 36 -0.05 -11.37 20.92
C LYS A 36 -0.86 -10.62 19.87
N SER A 37 -0.26 -9.61 19.26
CA SER A 37 -0.83 -8.84 18.15
C SER A 37 -0.06 -9.10 16.86
N HIS A 38 -0.72 -8.98 15.71
CA HIS A 38 -0.09 -9.13 14.39
C HIS A 38 -0.51 -7.98 13.48
N ALA A 39 0.45 -7.46 12.72
CA ALA A 39 0.19 -6.43 11.72
C ALA A 39 -0.25 -7.11 10.41
N GLU A 40 -1.37 -6.67 9.84
CA GLU A 40 -1.83 -7.07 8.52
C GLU A 40 -1.79 -5.87 7.57
N PHE A 41 -1.46 -6.14 6.31
CA PHE A 41 -1.34 -5.13 5.27
C PHE A 41 -2.34 -5.42 4.16
N GLN A 42 -2.95 -4.36 3.64
CA GLN A 42 -3.91 -4.43 2.54
C GLN A 42 -3.44 -3.54 1.41
N ASP A 43 -3.85 -3.88 0.19
CA ASP A 43 -3.53 -3.09 -0.97
C ASP A 43 -4.37 -1.81 -1.05
N LEU A 44 -3.87 -0.83 -1.76
CA LEU A 44 -4.55 0.44 -2.04
C LEU A 44 -5.38 0.33 -3.32
N LEU A 45 -6.24 1.32 -3.54
CA LEU A 45 -7.02 1.42 -4.77
C LEU A 45 -6.11 1.63 -5.99
N TYR A 46 -6.30 0.79 -7.02
CA TYR A 46 -5.56 0.90 -8.27
C TYR A 46 -6.04 2.06 -9.14
N GLU A 47 -5.11 2.88 -9.60
CA GLU A 47 -5.36 3.87 -10.63
C GLU A 47 -5.27 3.22 -12.02
N LYS A 48 -6.39 3.14 -12.73
CA LYS A 48 -6.41 2.71 -14.14
C LYS A 48 -6.06 3.90 -15.03
N VAL A 49 -4.80 4.02 -15.40
CA VAL A 49 -4.37 4.98 -16.41
C VAL A 49 -4.89 4.49 -17.77
N VAL A 50 -5.94 5.12 -18.27
CA VAL A 50 -6.37 4.93 -19.66
C VAL A 50 -5.46 5.79 -20.54
N PRO A 51 -4.71 5.20 -21.48
CA PRO A 51 -3.92 6.00 -22.41
C PRO A 51 -4.87 6.88 -23.22
N GLY A 52 -4.68 8.20 -23.11
CA GLY A 52 -5.39 9.16 -23.93
C GLY A 52 -5.07 8.96 -25.41
N GLY A 53 -6.09 9.03 -26.27
CA GLY A 53 -5.92 8.90 -27.72
C GLY A 53 -6.22 7.51 -28.29
N GLN A 54 -6.69 6.55 -27.49
CA GLN A 54 -7.32 5.36 -28.07
C GLN A 54 -8.72 5.70 -28.59
N VAL A 55 -8.90 5.53 -29.89
CA VAL A 55 -10.22 5.48 -30.52
C VAL A 55 -10.97 4.27 -29.95
N ASP A 56 -12.21 4.48 -29.51
CA ASP A 56 -13.10 3.35 -29.23
C ASP A 56 -13.45 2.61 -30.54
N ALA A 57 -14.09 1.45 -30.44
CA ALA A 57 -14.49 0.65 -31.61
C ALA A 57 -15.45 1.43 -32.54
N GLU A 58 -16.06 2.50 -32.02
CA GLU A 58 -16.94 3.43 -32.72
C GLU A 58 -16.25 4.68 -33.31
N GLY A 59 -14.91 4.75 -33.27
CA GLY A 59 -14.13 5.80 -33.94
C GLY A 59 -14.15 7.17 -33.26
N ARG A 60 -14.58 7.27 -32.00
CA ARG A 60 -14.56 8.49 -31.19
C ARG A 60 -13.27 8.55 -30.38
N ALA A 61 -12.59 9.70 -30.46
CA ALA A 61 -11.45 9.98 -29.61
C ALA A 61 -11.92 10.11 -28.16
N ARG A 62 -11.51 9.19 -27.29
CA ARG A 62 -11.81 9.25 -25.86
C ARG A 62 -11.17 10.52 -25.28
N PRO A 63 -11.93 11.41 -24.63
CA PRO A 63 -11.39 12.68 -24.14
C PRO A 63 -10.25 12.41 -23.17
N THR A 64 -9.06 12.91 -23.52
CA THR A 64 -7.91 12.99 -22.64
C THR A 64 -8.29 13.82 -21.42
N MET A 65 -8.23 13.21 -20.24
CA MET A 65 -8.39 13.96 -19.01
C MET A 65 -7.14 14.84 -18.84
N VAL A 66 -7.35 16.16 -18.82
CA VAL A 66 -6.37 17.13 -18.34
C VAL A 66 -6.31 17.04 -16.82
#